data_AF-A0A0L0NMC0-F1
#
_entry.id   AF-A0A0L0NMC0-F1
#
_cell.length_a   1.000
_cell.length_b   1.000
_cell.length_c   1.000
_cell.angle_alpha   90.00
_cell.angle_beta   90.00
_cell.angle_gamma   90.00
#
_symmetry.space_group_name_H-M   'P 1'
#
loop_
_entity.id
_entity.type
_entity.pdbx_description
1 polymer ?
#
loop_
_entity_poly.entity_id
_entity_poly.type
_entity_poly.pdbx_seq_one_letter_code
_entity_poly.pdbx_strand_id
1 'polypeptide(L)'
;MDSITAVPPALWCQGFFLGAAGGILALQVLPRDVRSTLMDYGARRPSDGSSSGGQKKTKAALLTSLASYGQVPHSWFWHFYVLSVSWSAFWAWQYVQRGAVMAALAEAQARSTAASPSMELGRVFLAWTMLAVQGSRRLYECFFVTKPGHTPMLFVHWALALAFYTALNISVWIEGSGTILESWKSQQPTVLLTSRVPSALAIFFAAWVKQNECHRYLAGLKKYTFPSGGVFSYLVCPHYTCECVIYLAISFMAAPPGSLLNTSVLCGLAFVAVNLGATAHGTKQWYAQKFGAEQVAGRWRMIPFVF
;
A
#
# COMPACT_ATOMS: atom_id res chain seq x y z
N MET A 1 -21.54 21.52 28.34
CA MET A 1 -21.45 20.18 27.72
C MET A 1 -20.24 20.23 26.83
N ASP A 2 -19.14 19.80 27.43
CA ASP A 2 -17.79 20.07 26.97
C ASP A 2 -17.50 19.45 25.63
N SER A 3 -16.77 20.22 24.83
CA SER A 3 -16.16 19.83 23.56
C SER A 3 -15.40 18.52 23.70
N ILE A 4 -16.07 17.40 23.45
CA ILE A 4 -15.38 16.18 23.06
C ILE A 4 -14.73 16.54 21.72
N THR A 5 -13.45 16.87 21.77
CA THR A 5 -12.60 17.09 20.61
C THR A 5 -12.65 15.83 19.78
N ALA A 6 -13.53 15.81 18.78
CA ALA A 6 -13.63 14.70 17.85
C ALA A 6 -12.24 14.46 17.26
N VAL A 7 -11.76 13.23 17.37
CA VAL A 7 -10.44 12.84 16.86
C VAL A 7 -10.38 13.22 15.37
N PRO A 8 -9.39 14.00 14.92
CA PRO A 8 -9.30 14.43 13.53
C PRO A 8 -9.26 13.22 12.59
N PRO A 9 -9.96 13.28 11.45
CA PRO A 9 -9.95 12.22 10.45
C PRO A 9 -8.54 11.74 10.04
N ALA A 10 -7.53 12.62 10.05
CA ALA A 10 -6.15 12.26 9.77
C ALA A 10 -5.61 11.19 10.74
N LEU A 11 -5.93 11.32 12.03
CA LEU A 11 -5.52 10.36 13.06
C LEU A 11 -6.23 9.01 12.91
N TRP A 12 -7.46 8.96 12.37
CA TRP A 12 -8.12 7.69 12.05
C TRP A 12 -7.33 6.92 10.99
N CYS A 13 -6.91 7.61 9.92
CA CYS A 13 -6.13 7.00 8.86
C CYS A 13 -4.76 6.54 9.37
N GLN A 14 -4.06 7.40 10.10
CA GLN A 14 -2.74 7.09 10.67
C GLN A 14 -2.81 5.92 11.65
N GLY A 15 -3.78 5.94 12.58
CA GLY A 15 -4.01 4.86 13.53
C GLY A 15 -4.35 3.54 12.85
N PHE A 16 -5.18 3.56 11.80
CA PHE A 16 -5.47 2.37 10.99
C PHE A 16 -4.20 1.80 10.34
N PHE A 17 -3.41 2.62 9.64
CA PHE A 17 -2.20 2.13 8.96
C PHE A 17 -1.16 1.58 9.93
N LEU A 18 -0.87 2.31 11.01
CA LEU A 18 0.12 1.89 12.00
C LEU A 18 -0.35 0.68 12.80
N GLY A 19 -1.64 0.62 13.15
CA GLY A 19 -2.23 -0.54 13.80
C GLY A 19 -2.17 -1.79 12.91
N ALA A 20 -2.49 -1.66 11.63
CA ALA A 20 -2.38 -2.74 10.66
C ALA A 20 -0.93 -3.19 10.45
N ALA A 21 0.01 -2.24 10.34
CA ALA A 21 1.44 -2.54 10.23
C ALA A 21 1.96 -3.27 11.48
N GLY A 22 1.60 -2.79 12.67
CA GLY A 22 1.91 -3.44 13.95
C GLY A 22 1.34 -4.85 14.05
N GLY A 23 0.12 -5.07 13.56
CA GLY A 23 -0.49 -6.39 13.46
C GLY A 23 0.32 -7.34 12.57
N ILE A 24 0.75 -6.90 11.38
CA ILE A 24 1.59 -7.71 10.49
C ILE A 24 2.95 -8.03 11.13
N LEU A 25 3.58 -7.06 11.80
CA LEU A 25 4.84 -7.28 12.51
C LEU A 25 4.67 -8.27 13.67
N ALA A 26 3.58 -8.18 14.43
CA ALA A 26 3.29 -9.14 15.50
C ALA A 26 3.14 -10.57 14.96
N LEU A 27 2.53 -10.74 13.77
CA LEU A 27 2.46 -12.05 13.10
C LEU A 27 3.84 -12.61 12.73
N GLN A 28 4.86 -11.76 12.51
CA GLN A 28 6.22 -12.22 12.21
C GLN A 28 6.94 -12.83 13.41
N VAL A 29 6.52 -12.45 14.64
CA VAL A 29 7.08 -12.96 15.90
C VAL A 29 6.48 -14.32 16.28
N LEU A 30 5.35 -14.70 15.68
CA LEU A 30 4.70 -15.99 15.95
C LEU A 30 5.58 -17.18 15.48
N PRO A 31 5.43 -18.36 16.13
CA PRO A 31 6.11 -19.58 15.70
C PRO A 31 5.87 -19.88 14.21
N ARG A 32 6.89 -20.41 13.52
CA ARG A 32 6.89 -20.59 12.05
C ARG A 32 5.66 -21.35 11.55
N ASP A 33 5.17 -22.32 12.29
CA ASP A 33 4.01 -23.17 11.93
C ASP A 33 2.69 -22.37 11.90
N VAL A 34 2.54 -21.38 12.78
CA VAL A 34 1.37 -20.50 12.83
C VAL A 34 1.49 -19.41 11.77
N ARG A 35 2.70 -18.86 11.59
CA ARG A 35 2.98 -17.83 10.60
C ARG A 35 2.77 -18.33 9.17
N SER A 36 3.26 -19.52 8.83
CA SER A 36 3.10 -20.09 7.48
C SER A 36 1.63 -20.28 7.12
N THR A 37 0.83 -20.77 8.08
CA THR A 37 -0.61 -20.96 7.91
C THR A 37 -1.37 -19.64 7.66
N LEU A 38 -0.93 -18.53 8.26
CA LEU A 38 -1.59 -17.22 8.15
C LEU A 38 -1.04 -16.32 7.02
N MET A 39 0.22 -16.51 6.63
CA MET A 39 0.94 -15.60 5.73
C MET A 39 1.39 -16.23 4.42
N ASP A 40 1.60 -17.54 4.37
CA ASP A 40 2.06 -18.19 3.13
C ASP A 40 0.90 -18.36 2.16
N TYR A 41 1.09 -17.80 0.97
CA TYR A 41 0.19 -17.93 -0.17
C TYR A 41 1.03 -18.22 -1.42
N GLY A 42 0.38 -18.70 -2.48
CA GLY A 42 1.09 -19.01 -3.72
C GLY A 42 2.01 -20.22 -3.59
N ALA A 43 3.19 -20.08 -4.19
CA ALA A 43 4.24 -21.10 -4.24
C ALA A 43 4.84 -21.46 -2.86
N ARG A 44 4.53 -20.67 -1.83
CA ARG A 44 5.08 -20.80 -0.47
C ARG A 44 4.31 -21.78 0.42
N ARG A 45 3.14 -22.25 -0.01
CA ARG A 45 2.40 -23.27 0.74
C ARG A 45 3.13 -24.61 0.64
N PRO A 46 3.37 -25.33 1.75
CA PRO A 46 3.96 -26.67 1.68
C PRO A 46 3.07 -27.60 0.84
N SER A 47 3.66 -28.34 -0.08
CA SER A 47 3.00 -29.45 -0.76
C SER A 47 2.68 -30.52 0.27
N ASP A 48 1.44 -31.02 0.30
CA ASP A 48 0.98 -32.04 1.24
C ASP A 48 1.93 -33.26 1.24
N GLY A 49 2.80 -33.29 2.24
CA GLY A 49 3.83 -34.29 2.46
C GLY A 49 3.83 -34.65 3.94
N SER A 50 3.31 -35.84 4.23
CA SER A 50 3.21 -36.53 5.51
C SER A 50 4.21 -36.11 6.58
N SER A 51 3.72 -35.66 7.75
CA SER A 51 4.37 -35.99 9.03
C SER A 51 3.40 -35.88 10.21
N SER A 52 3.42 -36.93 11.01
CA SER A 52 2.69 -37.19 12.24
C SER A 52 3.26 -36.37 13.41
N GLY A 53 2.39 -35.86 14.28
CA GLY A 53 2.79 -35.19 15.51
C GLY A 53 1.60 -34.62 16.27
N GLY A 54 1.13 -35.37 17.28
CA GLY A 54 0.02 -34.99 18.14
C GLY A 54 0.38 -33.90 19.16
N GLN A 55 -0.66 -33.28 19.72
CA GLN A 55 -0.68 -32.50 20.97
C GLN A 55 -0.14 -31.03 20.94
N LYS A 56 -0.58 -30.20 19.99
CA LYS A 56 -0.71 -28.71 20.18
C LYS A 56 -2.01 -28.15 19.55
N LYS A 57 -3.06 -28.98 19.50
CA LYS A 57 -4.15 -28.85 18.51
C LYS A 57 -5.22 -27.79 18.78
N THR A 58 -5.44 -27.25 19.98
CA THR A 58 -6.73 -26.54 20.22
C THR A 58 -6.75 -25.06 19.79
N LYS A 59 -5.74 -24.25 20.15
CA LYS A 59 -5.67 -22.82 19.72
C LYS A 59 -5.22 -22.68 18.26
N ALA A 60 -4.31 -23.56 17.83
CA ALA A 60 -3.91 -23.66 16.44
C ALA A 60 -5.12 -24.02 15.58
N ALA A 61 -5.89 -25.08 15.92
CA ALA A 61 -7.04 -25.50 15.11
C ALA A 61 -8.14 -24.44 15.01
N LEU A 62 -8.38 -23.60 16.01
CA LEU A 62 -9.38 -22.54 15.92
C LEU A 62 -8.95 -21.44 14.93
N LEU A 63 -7.67 -21.06 14.95
CA LEU A 63 -7.07 -20.16 13.96
C LEU A 63 -6.98 -20.81 12.57
N THR A 64 -6.69 -22.11 12.49
CA THR A 64 -6.70 -22.87 11.22
C THR A 64 -8.12 -23.03 10.66
N SER A 65 -9.14 -23.13 11.51
CA SER A 65 -10.55 -23.25 11.12
C SER A 65 -11.14 -21.91 10.65
N LEU A 66 -10.69 -20.79 11.22
CA LEU A 66 -11.00 -19.44 10.71
C LEU A 66 -10.25 -19.16 9.40
N ALA A 67 -9.02 -19.68 9.26
CA ALA A 67 -8.23 -19.54 8.04
C ALA A 67 -8.70 -20.44 6.89
N SER A 68 -9.36 -21.58 7.17
CA SER A 68 -9.89 -22.49 6.15
C SER A 68 -11.26 -22.06 5.60
N TYR A 69 -12.06 -21.30 6.37
CA TYR A 69 -13.39 -20.83 5.95
C TYR A 69 -13.39 -19.50 5.17
N GLY A 70 -12.27 -18.78 5.14
CA GLY A 70 -12.18 -17.46 4.50
C GLY A 70 -11.05 -17.39 3.48
N GLN A 71 -11.14 -18.13 2.38
CA GLN A 71 -10.22 -18.00 1.25
C GLN A 71 -10.95 -17.40 0.05
N VAL A 72 -10.34 -16.41 -0.60
CA VAL A 72 -10.88 -15.80 -1.82
C VAL A 72 -9.95 -16.07 -3.01
N PRO A 73 -10.49 -16.18 -4.24
CA PRO A 73 -9.69 -16.42 -5.43
C PRO A 73 -8.60 -15.35 -5.61
N HIS A 74 -7.39 -15.76 -6.01
CA HIS A 74 -6.31 -14.81 -6.33
C HIS A 74 -6.67 -13.91 -7.51
N SER A 75 -7.60 -14.32 -8.37
CA SER A 75 -8.12 -13.49 -9.45
C SER A 75 -8.78 -12.21 -8.93
N TRP A 76 -9.21 -12.14 -7.67
CA TRP A 76 -9.78 -10.92 -7.06
C TRP A 76 -8.75 -9.82 -6.78
N PHE A 77 -7.47 -10.03 -7.13
CA PHE A 77 -6.43 -9.02 -6.99
C PHE A 77 -6.75 -7.69 -7.69
N TRP A 78 -7.52 -7.72 -8.79
CA TRP A 78 -7.95 -6.49 -9.48
C TRP A 78 -8.96 -5.66 -8.66
N HIS A 79 -9.68 -6.25 -7.69
CA HIS A 79 -10.66 -5.54 -6.83
C HIS A 79 -10.00 -4.36 -6.12
N PHE A 80 -8.77 -4.53 -5.66
CA PHE A 80 -8.00 -3.52 -4.96
C PHE A 80 -7.84 -2.24 -5.79
N TYR A 81 -7.51 -2.40 -7.08
CA TYR A 81 -7.24 -1.29 -7.97
C TYR A 81 -8.51 -0.69 -8.57
N VAL A 82 -9.55 -1.49 -8.83
CA VAL A 82 -10.88 -0.95 -9.16
C VAL A 82 -11.41 -0.09 -8.02
N LEU A 83 -11.29 -0.57 -6.77
CA LEU A 83 -11.72 0.20 -5.61
C LEU A 83 -10.93 1.52 -5.52
N SER A 84 -9.59 1.47 -5.67
CA SER A 84 -8.76 2.68 -5.63
C SER A 84 -9.13 3.70 -6.72
N VAL A 85 -9.31 3.26 -7.96
CA VAL A 85 -9.68 4.12 -9.09
C VAL A 85 -11.10 4.69 -8.89
N SER A 86 -12.03 3.87 -8.40
CA SER A 86 -13.40 4.30 -8.07
C SER A 86 -13.41 5.35 -6.96
N TRP A 87 -12.61 5.16 -5.90
CA TRP A 87 -12.44 6.17 -4.85
C TRP A 87 -11.83 7.46 -5.39
N SER A 88 -10.82 7.37 -6.27
CA SER A 88 -10.23 8.55 -6.89
C SER A 88 -11.27 9.34 -7.70
N ALA A 89 -12.14 8.66 -8.47
CA ALA A 89 -13.24 9.29 -9.19
C ALA A 89 -14.30 9.88 -8.25
N PHE A 90 -14.66 9.14 -7.18
CA PHE A 90 -15.60 9.59 -6.16
C PHE A 90 -15.13 10.88 -5.48
N TRP A 91 -13.86 10.98 -5.09
CA TRP A 91 -13.34 12.19 -4.45
C TRP A 91 -13.25 13.38 -5.39
N ALA A 92 -12.93 13.16 -6.67
CA ALA A 92 -13.01 14.22 -7.68
C ALA A 92 -14.45 14.73 -7.85
N TRP A 93 -15.42 13.81 -7.92
CA TRP A 93 -16.84 14.16 -7.97
C TRP A 93 -17.29 14.92 -6.72
N GLN A 94 -16.90 14.47 -5.52
CA GLN A 94 -17.19 15.17 -4.27
C GLN A 94 -16.58 16.58 -4.24
N TYR A 95 -15.36 16.75 -4.75
CA TYR A 95 -14.74 18.08 -4.83
C TYR A 95 -15.53 19.02 -5.75
N VAL A 96 -15.81 18.56 -6.98
CA VAL A 96 -16.49 19.37 -8.01
C VAL A 96 -17.91 19.74 -7.58
N GLN A 97 -18.65 18.80 -6.99
CA GLN A 97 -20.02 19.01 -6.55
C GLN A 97 -20.15 19.63 -5.16
N ARG A 98 -19.03 19.95 -4.49
CA ARG A 98 -19.02 20.41 -3.08
C ARG A 98 -19.80 19.46 -2.17
N GLY A 99 -19.58 18.17 -2.37
CA GLY A 99 -20.37 17.09 -1.78
C GLY A 99 -20.25 17.02 -0.26
N ALA A 100 -21.33 16.56 0.37
CA ALA A 100 -21.46 16.52 1.82
C ALA A 100 -20.41 15.64 2.53
N VAL A 101 -19.93 14.57 1.89
CA VAL A 101 -18.94 13.66 2.51
C VAL A 101 -17.58 14.34 2.62
N MET A 102 -17.12 14.98 1.54
CA MET A 102 -15.88 15.76 1.58
C MET A 102 -16.00 16.97 2.51
N ALA A 103 -17.14 17.67 2.47
CA ALA A 103 -17.40 18.80 3.39
C ALA A 103 -17.30 18.36 4.85
N ALA A 104 -17.99 17.29 5.24
CA ALA A 104 -18.00 16.80 6.62
C ALA A 104 -16.61 16.37 7.10
N LEU A 105 -15.83 15.68 6.25
CA LEU A 105 -14.46 15.30 6.59
C LEU A 105 -13.54 16.51 6.70
N ALA A 106 -13.64 17.45 5.76
CA ALA A 106 -12.80 18.63 5.74
C ALA A 106 -13.10 19.56 6.92
N GLU A 107 -14.37 19.75 7.27
CA GLU A 107 -14.79 20.52 8.45
C GLU A 107 -14.41 19.84 9.75
N ALA A 108 -14.53 18.51 9.84
CA ALA A 108 -14.07 17.75 11.00
C ALA A 108 -12.56 17.87 11.20
N GLN A 109 -11.79 17.82 10.11
CA GLN A 109 -10.36 18.01 10.15
C GLN A 109 -9.99 19.46 10.53
N ALA A 110 -10.58 20.45 9.86
CA ALA A 110 -10.28 21.87 10.08
C ALA A 110 -10.60 22.34 11.50
N ARG A 111 -11.67 21.82 12.13
CA ARG A 111 -11.98 22.10 13.55
C ARG A 111 -10.85 21.70 14.50
N SER A 112 -10.15 20.61 14.19
CA SER A 112 -9.08 20.07 15.03
C SER A 112 -7.70 20.61 14.67
N THR A 113 -7.54 21.24 13.50
CA THR A 113 -6.24 21.75 13.00
C THR A 113 -6.29 23.21 12.56
N ALA A 114 -7.19 24.01 13.12
CA ALA A 114 -7.45 25.39 12.68
C ALA A 114 -6.21 26.31 12.69
N ALA A 115 -5.19 26.00 13.50
CA ALA A 115 -3.94 26.74 13.59
C ALA A 115 -2.80 26.17 12.71
N SER A 116 -3.00 25.04 12.03
CA SER A 116 -1.96 24.37 11.26
C SER A 116 -2.02 24.74 9.78
N PRO A 117 -0.88 24.98 9.12
CA PRO A 117 -0.86 25.28 7.69
C PRO A 117 -1.36 24.08 6.89
N SER A 118 -2.33 24.31 5.99
CA SER A 118 -2.91 23.28 5.14
C SER A 118 -2.10 23.11 3.85
N MET A 119 -2.14 21.92 3.26
CA MET A 119 -1.51 21.64 1.98
C MET A 119 -2.07 22.55 0.88
N GLU A 120 -1.21 23.11 0.03
CA GLU A 120 -1.63 23.87 -1.14
C GLU A 120 -2.54 23.04 -2.06
N LEU A 121 -3.64 23.63 -2.52
CA LEU A 121 -4.68 22.95 -3.30
C LEU A 121 -4.13 22.24 -4.55
N GLY A 122 -3.20 22.88 -5.27
CA GLY A 122 -2.61 22.27 -6.47
C GLY A 122 -1.81 21.01 -6.15
N ARG A 123 -1.14 20.98 -4.99
CA ARG A 123 -0.37 19.82 -4.53
C ARG A 123 -1.29 18.70 -4.05
N VAL A 124 -2.46 19.02 -3.49
CA VAL A 124 -3.53 18.04 -3.21
C VAL A 124 -3.95 17.35 -4.51
N PHE A 125 -4.26 18.13 -5.55
CA PHE A 125 -4.65 17.59 -6.85
C PHE A 125 -3.54 16.77 -7.52
N LEU A 126 -2.28 17.22 -7.44
CA LEU A 126 -1.17 16.46 -7.99
C LEU A 126 -0.97 15.13 -7.24
N ALA A 127 -1.01 15.13 -5.91
CA ALA A 127 -0.91 13.91 -5.12
C ALA A 127 -2.07 12.94 -5.39
N TRP A 128 -3.30 13.45 -5.52
CA TRP A 128 -4.47 12.67 -5.93
C TRP A 128 -4.30 12.10 -7.34
N THR A 129 -3.82 12.90 -8.29
CA THR A 129 -3.57 12.47 -9.67
C THR A 129 -2.50 11.38 -9.71
N MET A 130 -1.41 11.52 -8.94
CA MET A 130 -0.36 10.49 -8.82
C MET A 130 -0.94 9.17 -8.31
N LEU A 131 -1.80 9.21 -7.28
CA LEU A 131 -2.47 8.02 -6.76
C LEU A 131 -3.42 7.41 -7.80
N ALA A 132 -4.21 8.23 -8.51
CA ALA A 132 -5.14 7.79 -9.54
C ALA A 132 -4.40 7.15 -10.75
N VAL A 133 -3.29 7.74 -11.19
CA VAL A 133 -2.43 7.22 -12.27
C VAL A 133 -1.77 5.91 -11.85
N GLN A 134 -1.29 5.81 -10.61
CA GLN A 134 -0.75 4.56 -10.06
C GLN A 134 -1.83 3.48 -10.03
N GLY A 135 -3.00 3.77 -9.45
CA GLY A 135 -4.13 2.83 -9.38
C GLY A 135 -4.58 2.36 -10.75
N SER A 136 -4.70 3.27 -11.72
CA SER A 136 -5.11 2.97 -13.09
C SER A 136 -4.12 2.07 -13.83
N ARG A 137 -2.80 2.35 -13.72
CA ARG A 137 -1.79 1.47 -14.30
C ARG A 137 -1.82 0.09 -13.66
N ARG A 138 -1.89 0.02 -12.32
CA ARG A 138 -1.93 -1.26 -11.61
C ARG A 138 -3.18 -2.07 -11.97
N LEU A 139 -4.31 -1.40 -12.18
CA LEU A 139 -5.53 -2.03 -12.71
C LEU A 139 -5.32 -2.58 -14.13
N TYR A 140 -4.77 -1.76 -15.03
CA TYR A 140 -4.40 -2.19 -16.37
C TYR A 140 -3.48 -3.42 -16.34
N GLU A 141 -2.46 -3.41 -15.49
CA GLU A 141 -1.53 -4.53 -15.33
C GLU A 141 -2.23 -5.80 -14.81
N CYS A 142 -3.29 -5.70 -14.02
CA CYS A 142 -4.05 -6.87 -13.58
C CYS A 142 -4.76 -7.57 -14.74
N PHE A 143 -5.26 -6.82 -15.72
CA PHE A 143 -5.99 -7.38 -16.86
C PHE A 143 -5.08 -7.80 -18.01
N PHE A 144 -4.01 -7.05 -18.27
CA PHE A 144 -3.24 -7.19 -19.53
C PHE A 144 -1.79 -7.63 -19.35
N VAL A 145 -1.26 -7.62 -18.12
CA VAL A 145 0.16 -7.96 -17.87
C VAL A 145 0.29 -9.16 -16.93
N THR A 146 -0.49 -9.19 -15.85
CA THR A 146 -0.33 -10.16 -14.77
C THR A 146 -1.01 -11.47 -15.11
N LYS A 147 -0.30 -12.59 -14.93
CA LYS A 147 -0.87 -13.93 -15.04
C LYS A 147 -1.49 -14.33 -13.69
N PRO A 148 -2.80 -14.66 -13.62
CA PRO A 148 -3.43 -15.03 -12.35
C PRO A 148 -2.73 -16.21 -11.67
N GLY A 149 -2.53 -16.10 -10.35
CA GLY A 149 -2.10 -17.23 -9.53
C GLY A 149 -3.23 -18.23 -9.33
N HIS A 150 -2.90 -19.52 -9.15
CA HIS A 150 -3.88 -20.57 -8.84
C HIS A 150 -4.09 -20.76 -7.33
N THR A 151 -3.29 -20.10 -6.50
CA THR A 151 -3.36 -20.27 -5.05
C THR A 151 -4.20 -19.15 -4.44
N PRO A 152 -5.25 -19.45 -3.67
CA PRO A 152 -6.14 -18.44 -3.10
C PRO A 152 -5.41 -17.54 -2.09
N MET A 153 -5.97 -16.36 -1.84
CA MET A 153 -5.55 -15.47 -0.76
C MET A 153 -6.50 -15.59 0.43
N LEU A 154 -5.99 -15.34 1.64
CA LEU A 154 -6.83 -15.27 2.83
C LEU A 154 -7.77 -14.04 2.75
N PHE A 155 -9.04 -14.22 3.10
CA PHE A 155 -10.06 -13.18 3.13
C PHE A 155 -9.65 -11.98 4.00
N VAL A 156 -8.96 -12.23 5.11
CA VAL A 156 -8.47 -11.15 6.00
C VAL A 156 -7.48 -10.25 5.27
N HIS A 157 -6.53 -10.81 4.50
CA HIS A 157 -5.59 -10.02 3.70
C HIS A 157 -6.30 -9.24 2.59
N TRP A 158 -7.31 -9.86 1.97
CA TRP A 158 -8.16 -9.20 0.98
C TRP A 158 -8.92 -8.00 1.56
N ALA A 159 -9.62 -8.20 2.69
CA ALA A 159 -10.37 -7.14 3.35
C ALA A 159 -9.46 -6.02 3.85
N LEU A 160 -8.30 -6.37 4.40
CA LEU A 160 -7.29 -5.40 4.84
C LEU A 160 -6.76 -4.56 3.68
N ALA A 161 -6.55 -5.16 2.51
CA ALA A 161 -6.13 -4.43 1.31
C ALA A 161 -7.22 -3.46 0.83
N LEU A 162 -8.51 -3.84 0.84
CA LEU A 162 -9.60 -2.93 0.51
C LEU A 162 -9.71 -1.74 1.49
N ALA A 163 -9.56 -2.02 2.78
CA ALA A 163 -9.52 -0.98 3.81
C ALA A 163 -8.31 -0.04 3.61
N PHE A 164 -7.15 -0.59 3.25
CA PHE A 164 -5.96 0.20 2.90
C PHE A 164 -6.21 1.18 1.76
N TYR A 165 -6.74 0.73 0.61
CA TYR A 165 -7.00 1.64 -0.51
C TYR A 165 -8.06 2.69 -0.19
N THR A 166 -9.04 2.36 0.66
CA THR A 166 -10.05 3.31 1.14
C THR A 166 -9.40 4.40 2.00
N ALA A 167 -8.66 4.02 3.04
CA ALA A 167 -7.98 4.95 3.94
C ALA A 167 -6.93 5.81 3.21
N LEU A 168 -6.23 5.23 2.24
CA LEU A 168 -5.20 5.94 1.47
C LEU A 168 -5.80 6.98 0.53
N ASN A 169 -6.92 6.67 -0.13
CA ASN A 169 -7.62 7.65 -0.94
C ASN A 169 -8.16 8.80 -0.09
N ILE A 170 -8.57 8.56 1.15
CA ILE A 170 -8.96 9.63 2.10
C ILE A 170 -7.72 10.47 2.51
N SER A 171 -6.61 9.81 2.84
CA SER A 171 -5.40 10.44 3.39
C SER A 171 -4.78 11.50 2.48
N VAL A 172 -4.87 11.34 1.16
CA VAL A 172 -4.32 12.29 0.19
C VAL A 172 -5.02 13.66 0.22
N TRP A 173 -6.31 13.70 0.59
CA TRP A 173 -7.08 14.95 0.66
C TRP A 173 -7.05 15.61 2.02
N ILE A 174 -6.91 14.82 3.08
CA ILE A 174 -7.27 15.24 4.44
C ILE A 174 -6.41 16.39 4.97
N GLU A 175 -5.11 16.41 4.68
CA GLU A 175 -4.22 17.50 5.11
C GLU A 175 -4.41 18.79 4.27
N GLY A 176 -5.14 18.70 3.15
CA GLY A 176 -5.61 19.82 2.33
C GLY A 176 -6.98 20.37 2.72
N SER A 177 -7.57 19.92 3.83
CA SER A 177 -8.96 20.28 4.19
C SER A 177 -9.23 21.79 4.26
N GLY A 178 -8.27 22.57 4.78
CA GLY A 178 -8.41 24.03 4.88
C GLY A 178 -8.49 24.67 3.49
N THR A 179 -7.55 24.34 2.60
CA THR A 179 -7.51 24.91 1.25
C THR A 179 -8.66 24.43 0.38
N ILE A 180 -9.17 23.21 0.58
CA ILE A 180 -10.39 22.70 -0.07
C ILE A 180 -11.59 23.57 0.30
N LEU A 181 -11.83 23.79 1.60
CA LEU A 181 -12.96 24.61 2.08
C LEU A 181 -12.84 26.07 1.62
N GLU A 182 -11.64 26.64 1.62
CA GLU A 182 -11.38 27.99 1.11
C GLU A 182 -11.64 28.11 -0.39
N SER A 183 -11.24 27.10 -1.17
CA SER A 183 -11.46 27.08 -2.63
C SER A 183 -12.94 27.05 -3.03
N TRP A 184 -13.80 26.50 -2.18
CA TRP A 184 -15.25 26.52 -2.39
C TRP A 184 -15.88 27.88 -2.08
N LYS A 185 -15.21 28.71 -1.27
CA LYS A 185 -15.66 30.06 -0.90
C LYS A 185 -15.14 31.15 -1.85
N SER A 186 -13.90 30.99 -2.35
CA SER A 186 -13.26 31.98 -3.23
C SER A 186 -12.42 31.31 -4.32
N GLN A 187 -12.48 31.83 -5.55
CA GLN A 187 -11.62 31.38 -6.66
C GLN A 187 -10.23 32.01 -6.52
N GLN A 188 -9.40 31.49 -5.62
CA GLN A 188 -8.00 31.87 -5.54
C GLN A 188 -7.16 31.10 -6.58
N PRO A 189 -6.23 31.75 -7.29
CA PRO A 189 -5.36 31.08 -8.24
C PRO A 189 -4.44 30.09 -7.51
N THR A 190 -4.28 28.92 -8.10
CA THR A 190 -3.42 27.86 -7.58
C THR A 190 -1.97 28.12 -7.97
N VAL A 191 -1.12 28.51 -7.03
CA VAL A 191 0.32 28.66 -7.31
C VAL A 191 1.03 27.33 -7.05
N LEU A 192 1.64 26.75 -8.10
CA LEU A 192 2.33 25.45 -8.08
C LEU A 192 3.85 25.55 -8.20
N LEU A 193 4.42 26.75 -8.09
CA LEU A 193 5.81 27.07 -8.41
C LEU A 193 6.78 26.80 -7.24
N THR A 194 6.73 25.59 -6.68
CA THR A 194 7.73 25.13 -5.69
C THR A 194 8.61 24.05 -6.31
N SER A 195 9.94 24.10 -6.08
CA SER A 195 10.92 23.07 -6.52
C SER A 195 10.58 21.64 -6.10
N ARG A 196 9.72 21.51 -5.08
CA ARG A 196 9.11 20.26 -4.61
C ARG A 196 8.28 19.55 -5.69
N VAL A 197 7.55 20.28 -6.52
CA VAL A 197 6.67 19.69 -7.54
C VAL A 197 7.47 18.91 -8.60
N PRO A 198 8.46 19.51 -9.31
CA PRO A 198 9.22 18.77 -10.31
C PRO A 198 10.04 17.62 -9.71
N SER A 199 10.59 17.79 -8.51
CA SER A 199 11.34 16.72 -7.84
C SER A 199 10.45 15.55 -7.43
N ALA A 200 9.27 15.80 -6.85
CA ALA A 200 8.30 14.77 -6.52
C ALA A 200 7.81 14.00 -7.77
N LEU A 201 7.51 14.71 -8.85
CA LEU A 201 7.11 14.10 -10.13
C LEU A 201 8.23 13.25 -10.73
N ALA A 202 9.47 13.75 -10.74
CA ALA A 202 10.62 13.00 -11.25
C ALA A 202 10.82 11.68 -10.48
N ILE A 203 10.78 11.72 -9.15
CA ILE A 203 10.90 10.53 -8.29
C ILE A 203 9.74 9.56 -8.56
N PHE A 204 8.51 10.07 -8.62
CA PHE A 204 7.33 9.26 -8.89
C PHE A 204 7.40 8.57 -10.25
N PHE A 205 7.68 9.30 -11.33
CA PHE A 205 7.72 8.72 -12.67
C PHE A 205 8.87 7.72 -12.82
N ALA A 206 10.05 7.99 -12.25
CA ALA A 206 11.16 7.05 -12.26
C ALA A 206 10.77 5.72 -11.59
N ALA A 207 10.17 5.78 -10.40
CA ALA A 207 9.73 4.58 -9.69
C ALA A 207 8.54 3.89 -10.39
N TRP A 208 7.58 4.64 -10.91
CA TRP A 208 6.42 4.14 -11.63
C TRP A 208 6.80 3.38 -12.90
N VAL A 209 7.72 3.93 -13.71
CA VAL A 209 8.25 3.27 -14.91
C VAL A 209 9.03 2.02 -14.52
N LYS A 210 9.95 2.13 -13.55
CA LYS A 210 10.78 1.00 -13.11
C LYS A 210 9.93 -0.14 -12.56
N GLN A 211 8.84 0.17 -11.88
CA GLN A 211 7.91 -0.84 -11.39
C GLN A 211 7.19 -1.58 -12.52
N ASN A 212 6.69 -0.84 -13.52
CA ASN A 212 6.05 -1.43 -14.70
C ASN A 212 7.02 -2.36 -15.44
N GLU A 213 8.27 -1.93 -15.64
CA GLU A 213 9.31 -2.78 -16.23
C GLU A 213 9.51 -4.08 -15.44
N CYS A 214 9.55 -4.00 -14.10
CA CYS A 214 9.68 -5.18 -13.26
C CYS A 214 8.47 -6.11 -13.39
N HIS A 215 7.24 -5.59 -13.42
CA HIS A 215 6.04 -6.40 -13.60
C HIS A 215 5.98 -7.07 -14.97
N ARG A 216 6.32 -6.34 -16.04
CA ARG A 216 6.39 -6.91 -17.40
C ARG A 216 7.47 -7.98 -17.50
N TYR A 217 8.64 -7.74 -16.92
CA TYR A 217 9.71 -8.75 -16.86
C TYR A 217 9.23 -10.03 -16.16
N LEU A 218 8.65 -9.90 -14.96
CA LEU A 218 8.12 -11.06 -14.21
C LEU A 218 7.00 -11.79 -14.96
N ALA A 219 6.12 -11.06 -15.65
CA ALA A 219 5.05 -11.65 -16.45
C ALA A 219 5.57 -12.40 -17.69
N GLY A 220 6.68 -11.93 -18.27
CA GLY A 220 7.36 -12.56 -19.40
C GLY A 220 8.07 -13.85 -19.04
N LEU A 221 8.45 -14.05 -17.78
CA LEU A 221 9.11 -15.27 -17.33
C LEU A 221 8.16 -16.48 -17.40
N LYS A 222 8.75 -17.66 -17.67
CA LYS A 222 8.07 -18.93 -17.43
C LYS A 222 7.80 -19.06 -15.93
N LYS A 223 6.65 -19.64 -15.58
CA LYS A 223 6.22 -19.77 -14.19
C LYS A 223 7.27 -20.52 -13.37
N TYR A 224 7.64 -19.96 -12.23
CA TYR A 224 8.68 -20.45 -11.34
C TYR A 224 10.10 -20.46 -11.93
N THR A 225 10.41 -19.54 -12.83
CA THR A 225 11.79 -19.20 -13.18
C THR A 225 12.36 -18.21 -12.17
N PHE A 226 13.64 -18.37 -11.83
CA PHE A 226 14.35 -17.43 -10.96
C PHE A 226 14.62 -16.11 -11.70
N PRO A 227 14.16 -14.96 -11.18
CA PRO A 227 14.43 -13.68 -11.83
C PRO A 227 15.86 -13.20 -11.53
N SER A 228 16.71 -13.09 -12.55
CA SER A 228 18.11 -12.61 -12.41
C SER A 228 18.46 -11.39 -13.27
N GLY A 229 17.58 -10.96 -14.18
CA GLY A 229 17.85 -9.84 -15.09
C GLY A 229 17.70 -8.45 -14.45
N GLY A 230 18.57 -7.52 -14.86
CA GLY A 230 18.50 -6.11 -14.47
C GLY A 230 18.55 -5.91 -12.95
N VAL A 231 17.66 -5.09 -12.40
CA VAL A 231 17.59 -4.82 -10.96
C VAL A 231 17.31 -6.05 -10.08
N PHE A 232 16.83 -7.16 -10.66
CA PHE A 232 16.65 -8.41 -9.92
C PHE A 232 17.97 -9.09 -9.55
N SER A 233 19.10 -8.71 -10.15
CA SER A 233 20.42 -9.20 -9.75
C SER A 233 20.84 -8.70 -8.37
N TYR A 234 20.32 -7.55 -7.94
CA TYR A 234 20.63 -6.91 -6.65
C TYR A 234 19.51 -7.07 -5.62
N LEU A 235 18.25 -7.10 -6.08
CA LEU A 235 17.06 -7.15 -5.23
C LEU A 235 16.20 -8.38 -5.54
N VAL A 236 15.64 -9.01 -4.52
CA VAL A 236 14.67 -10.11 -4.67
C VAL A 236 13.34 -9.57 -5.21
N CYS A 237 12.86 -8.47 -4.65
CA CYS A 237 11.58 -7.85 -5.02
C CYS A 237 11.73 -6.35 -5.35
N PRO A 238 12.46 -5.96 -6.43
CA PRO A 238 12.68 -4.55 -6.79
C PRO A 238 11.37 -3.78 -7.05
N HIS A 239 10.35 -4.45 -7.57
CA HIS A 239 9.02 -3.85 -7.78
C HIS A 239 8.35 -3.41 -6.46
N TYR A 240 8.66 -4.05 -5.33
CA TYR A 240 8.18 -3.61 -4.02
C TYR A 240 8.95 -2.38 -3.52
N THR A 241 10.25 -2.29 -3.81
CA THR A 241 11.03 -1.06 -3.60
C THR A 241 10.41 0.12 -4.33
N CYS A 242 10.06 -0.08 -5.61
CA CYS A 242 9.43 0.97 -6.41
C CYS A 242 8.07 1.39 -5.84
N GLU A 243 7.25 0.46 -5.33
CA GLU A 243 5.98 0.81 -4.67
C GLU A 243 6.20 1.73 -3.46
N CYS A 244 7.19 1.42 -2.61
CA CYS A 244 7.54 2.28 -1.48
C CYS A 244 7.99 3.68 -1.94
N VAL A 245 8.79 3.77 -3.00
CA VAL A 245 9.26 5.07 -3.54
C VAL A 245 8.09 5.87 -4.13
N ILE A 246 7.11 5.20 -4.77
CA ILE A 246 5.89 5.86 -5.29
C ILE A 246 5.11 6.50 -4.14
N TYR A 247 4.85 5.78 -3.05
CA TYR A 247 4.13 6.35 -1.90
C TYR A 247 4.94 7.41 -1.15
N LEU A 248 6.26 7.28 -1.11
CA LEU A 248 7.15 8.32 -0.58
C LEU A 248 7.04 9.61 -1.42
N ALA A 249 7.03 9.48 -2.75
CA ALA A 249 6.87 10.63 -3.64
C ALA A 249 5.50 11.30 -3.49
N ILE A 250 4.43 10.52 -3.30
CA ILE A 250 3.08 11.06 -3.00
C ILE A 250 3.08 11.77 -1.65
N SER A 251 3.70 11.20 -0.62
CA SER A 251 3.81 11.84 0.70
C SER A 251 4.61 13.14 0.65
N PHE A 252 5.72 13.16 -0.11
CA PHE A 252 6.52 14.36 -0.35
C PHE A 252 5.74 15.42 -1.14
N MET A 253 5.02 15.03 -2.20
CA MET A 253 4.12 15.91 -2.94
C MET A 253 3.05 16.53 -2.03
N ALA A 254 2.46 15.72 -1.15
CA ALA A 254 1.33 16.08 -0.30
C ALA A 254 1.71 16.76 1.04
N ALA A 255 2.99 17.06 1.28
CA ALA A 255 3.42 17.56 2.59
C ALA A 255 2.90 19.00 2.88
N PRO A 256 2.32 19.28 4.06
CA PRO A 256 1.92 20.64 4.42
C PRO A 256 3.16 21.57 4.53
N PRO A 257 2.97 22.89 4.46
CA PRO A 257 4.05 23.86 4.70
C PRO A 257 4.76 23.59 6.03
N GLY A 258 6.08 23.68 6.05
CA GLY A 258 6.91 23.36 7.23
C GLY A 258 7.17 21.87 7.46
N SER A 259 6.53 20.96 6.71
CA SER A 259 6.85 19.53 6.73
C SER A 259 7.54 19.08 5.43
N LEU A 260 8.41 18.08 5.55
CA LEU A 260 8.98 17.36 4.40
C LEU A 260 8.00 16.34 3.83
N LEU A 261 7.17 15.71 4.67
CA LEU A 261 6.31 14.59 4.29
C LEU A 261 4.90 14.78 4.84
N ASN A 262 3.91 14.32 4.10
CA ASN A 262 2.53 14.16 4.57
C ASN A 262 2.47 12.96 5.51
N THR A 263 2.14 13.20 6.78
CA THR A 263 2.19 12.17 7.82
C THR A 263 1.17 11.06 7.56
N SER A 264 -0.02 11.41 7.08
CA SER A 264 -1.09 10.43 6.83
C SER A 264 -0.71 9.44 5.73
N VAL A 265 -0.16 9.93 4.61
CA VAL A 265 0.36 9.10 3.52
C VAL A 265 1.64 8.36 3.96
N LEU A 266 2.49 8.97 4.80
CA LEU A 266 3.69 8.33 5.34
C LEU A 266 3.35 7.12 6.22
N CYS A 267 2.31 7.20 7.04
CA CYS A 267 1.80 6.04 7.78
C CYS A 267 1.32 4.93 6.81
N GLY A 268 0.66 5.31 5.71
CA GLY A 268 0.31 4.39 4.63
C GLY A 268 1.54 3.71 4.01
N LEU A 269 2.60 4.47 3.73
CA LEU A 269 3.89 3.93 3.28
C LEU A 269 4.49 2.96 4.32
N ALA A 270 4.44 3.28 5.61
CA ALA A 270 4.93 2.37 6.66
C ALA A 270 4.20 1.02 6.62
N PHE A 271 2.86 1.03 6.46
CA PHE A 271 2.08 -0.19 6.24
C PHE A 271 2.54 -0.95 4.99
N VAL A 272 2.69 -0.26 3.85
CA VAL A 272 3.14 -0.87 2.59
C VAL A 272 4.52 -1.52 2.74
N ALA A 273 5.47 -0.82 3.36
CA ALA A 273 6.82 -1.32 3.59
C ALA A 273 6.82 -2.57 4.48
N VAL A 274 6.00 -2.59 5.54
CA VAL A 274 5.88 -3.77 6.41
C VAL A 274 5.23 -4.94 5.66
N ASN A 275 4.11 -4.71 4.98
CA ASN A 275 3.36 -5.75 4.27
C ASN A 275 4.17 -6.37 3.12
N LEU A 276 4.80 -5.53 2.30
CA LEU A 276 5.66 -5.98 1.20
C LEU A 276 6.97 -6.55 1.73
N GLY A 277 7.52 -6.01 2.82
CA GLY A 277 8.73 -6.53 3.46
C GLY A 277 8.55 -7.96 3.98
N ALA A 278 7.41 -8.25 4.62
CA ALA A 278 7.02 -9.61 5.01
C ALA A 278 6.96 -10.55 3.80
N THR A 279 6.36 -10.09 2.70
CA THR A 279 6.25 -10.87 1.45
C THR A 279 7.61 -11.08 0.78
N ALA A 280 8.48 -10.07 0.77
CA ALA A 280 9.83 -10.15 0.21
C ALA A 280 10.71 -11.13 1.00
N HIS A 281 10.56 -11.14 2.33
CA HIS A 281 11.22 -12.10 3.20
C HIS A 281 10.87 -13.54 2.85
N GLY A 282 9.57 -13.85 2.77
CA GLY A 282 9.10 -15.17 2.36
C GLY A 282 9.53 -15.54 0.93
N THR A 283 9.56 -14.58 0.02
CA THR A 283 10.03 -14.80 -1.37
C THR A 283 11.50 -15.15 -1.43
N LYS A 284 12.36 -14.47 -0.65
CA LYS A 284 13.79 -14.80 -0.57
C LYS A 284 14.02 -16.22 -0.02
N GLN A 285 13.26 -16.62 1.01
CA GLN A 285 13.33 -17.98 1.55
C GLN A 285 12.90 -19.03 0.52
N TRP A 286 11.80 -18.77 -0.19
CA TRP A 286 11.32 -19.67 -1.23
C TRP A 286 12.31 -19.81 -2.39
N TYR A 287 12.93 -18.71 -2.83
CA TYR A 287 13.99 -18.76 -3.83
C TYR A 287 15.21 -19.56 -3.36
N ALA A 288 15.65 -19.37 -2.10
CA ALA A 288 16.75 -20.13 -1.53
C ALA A 288 16.46 -21.64 -1.51
N GLN A 289 15.25 -22.03 -1.13
CA GLN A 289 14.83 -23.44 -1.07
C GLN A 289 14.73 -24.07 -2.46
N LYS A 290 14.26 -23.32 -3.46
CA LYS A 290 14.00 -23.85 -4.81
C LYS A 290 15.22 -23.81 -5.74
N PHE A 291 16.04 -22.77 -5.64
CA PHE A 291 17.11 -22.50 -6.60
C PHE A 291 18.51 -22.53 -5.98
N GLY A 292 18.62 -22.77 -4.68
CA GLY A 292 19.89 -22.72 -3.95
C GLY A 292 20.05 -21.42 -3.16
N ALA A 293 20.59 -21.53 -1.95
CA ALA A 293 20.75 -20.39 -1.04
C ALA A 293 21.79 -19.37 -1.56
N GLU A 294 22.80 -19.86 -2.28
CA GLU A 294 23.85 -19.08 -2.91
C GLU A 294 23.30 -18.09 -3.94
N GLN A 295 22.23 -18.44 -4.65
CA GLN A 295 21.61 -17.58 -5.67
C GLN A 295 21.05 -16.27 -5.11
N VAL A 296 20.67 -16.25 -3.83
CA VAL A 296 20.05 -15.09 -3.17
C VAL A 296 20.90 -14.48 -2.06
N ALA A 297 22.05 -15.06 -1.74
CA ALA A 297 22.90 -14.64 -0.63
C ALA A 297 23.27 -13.15 -0.71
N GLY A 298 23.76 -12.71 -1.88
CA GLY A 298 24.17 -11.32 -2.13
C GLY A 298 23.04 -10.34 -2.47
N ARG A 299 21.78 -10.74 -2.40
CA ARG A 299 20.64 -9.90 -2.82
C ARG A 299 19.87 -9.33 -1.63
N TRP A 300 19.60 -8.04 -1.62
CA TRP A 300 18.66 -7.44 -0.67
C TRP A 300 17.23 -7.90 -0.97
N ARG A 301 16.37 -8.00 0.03
CA ARG A 301 14.97 -8.44 -0.16
C ARG A 301 14.15 -7.36 -0.87
N MET A 302 14.24 -6.12 -0.40
CA MET A 302 13.39 -5.02 -0.82
C MET A 302 14.04 -3.63 -0.64
N ILE A 303 14.85 -3.38 0.39
CA ILE A 303 15.46 -2.05 0.63
C ILE A 303 16.96 -2.18 0.36
N PRO A 304 17.49 -1.56 -0.71
CA PRO A 304 18.92 -1.58 -1.00
C PRO A 304 19.75 -1.17 0.22
N PHE A 305 20.84 -1.89 0.46
CA PHE A 305 21.77 -1.66 1.58
C PHE A 305 21.21 -1.88 2.99
N VAL A 306 19.92 -2.25 3.13
CA VAL A 306 19.28 -2.41 4.44
C VAL A 306 18.60 -3.78 4.59
N PHE A 307 17.69 -4.16 3.69
CA PHE A 307 16.80 -5.30 3.88
C PHE A 307 16.53 -6.11 2.63
#